data_AF-A0A7S2N463-F1
#
_entry.id   AF-A0A7S2N463-F1
#
_cell.length_a   1.000
_cell.length_b   1.000
_cell.length_c   1.000
_cell.angle_alpha   90.00
_cell.angle_beta   90.00
_cell.angle_gamma   90.00
#
_symmetry.space_group_name_H-M   'P 1'
#
loop_
_entity.id
_entity.type
_entity.pdbx_description
1 polymer ?
#
loop_
_entity_poly.entity_id
_entity_poly.type
_entity_poly.pdbx_seq_one_letter_code
_entity_poly.pdbx_strand_id
1 'polypeptide(L)'
;DRGIMTKGSGEQIELHSLPDELLLTVASFTSPRDLLNFQSVSTNLRELETDKIWRQLCKKRWENWPRYKLTSSRLEWMDTYLPSSDWKDRYHWAEKDFSRTRISQEELEDLSWHLNFTSSAGGRGEDTVSWCKFHRDFLLVPNFMPLPYQIKEENCPSPCARFGDSELVKQSKEQWIDISNFLPHNISRSTVDGEWIISNENVTIVSIAEKGGSSHSCRILLGNE
;
A
#
# COMPACT_ATOMS: atom_id res chain seq x y z
N ASP A 1 14.02 47.46 38.59
CA ASP A 1 14.03 46.02 38.84
C ASP A 1 14.34 45.20 37.60
N ARG A 2 15.62 44.86 37.42
CA ARG A 2 16.05 43.81 36.51
C ARG A 2 16.39 42.61 37.37
N GLY A 3 15.48 41.63 37.41
CA GLY A 3 15.67 40.39 38.14
C GLY A 3 16.82 39.59 37.52
N ILE A 4 17.97 39.59 38.20
CA ILE A 4 19.06 38.64 37.95
C ILE A 4 18.61 37.32 38.57
N MET A 5 18.14 36.37 37.75
CA MET A 5 18.03 34.98 38.19
C MET A 5 19.43 34.36 38.21
N THR A 6 19.82 33.89 39.38
CA THR A 6 21.10 33.28 39.69
C THR A 6 21.32 31.97 38.93
N LYS A 7 22.58 31.76 38.52
CA LYS A 7 23.11 30.55 37.89
C LYS A 7 22.90 29.33 38.79
N GLY A 8 21.96 28.46 38.44
CA GLY A 8 22.12 27.04 38.73
C GLY A 8 23.20 26.50 37.79
N SER A 9 24.24 25.88 38.33
CA SER A 9 25.20 25.08 37.55
C SER A 9 24.49 23.83 37.02
N GLY A 10 23.61 24.02 36.03
CA GLY A 10 22.99 22.92 35.33
C GLY A 10 24.07 22.20 34.54
N GLU A 11 24.44 21.00 34.98
CA GLU A 11 25.24 20.10 34.16
C GLU A 11 24.51 19.90 32.83
N GLN A 12 25.16 20.29 31.74
CA GLN A 12 24.67 19.98 30.40
C GLN A 12 24.91 18.49 30.18
N ILE A 13 23.84 17.70 30.22
CA ILE A 13 23.91 16.30 29.81
C ILE A 13 23.89 16.28 28.28
N GLU A 14 24.95 15.77 27.68
CA GLU A 14 25.05 15.63 26.24
C GLU A 14 24.27 14.39 25.79
N LEU A 15 23.49 14.50 24.70
CA LEU A 15 22.63 13.40 24.24
C LEU A 15 23.41 12.09 24.02
N HIS A 16 24.65 12.18 23.52
CA HIS A 16 25.48 11.02 23.21
C HIS A 16 26.08 10.34 24.46
N SER A 17 25.94 10.93 25.65
CA SER A 17 26.35 10.31 26.91
C SER A 17 25.22 9.49 27.55
N LEU A 18 24.02 9.46 26.95
CA LEU A 18 22.92 8.65 27.43
C LEU A 18 23.16 7.17 27.10
N PRO A 19 22.69 6.24 27.97
CA PRO A 19 22.66 4.82 27.66
C PRO A 19 21.84 4.50 26.40
N ASP A 20 22.26 3.49 25.65
CA ASP A 20 21.61 3.01 24.42
C ASP A 20 20.11 2.77 24.60
N GLU A 21 19.68 2.25 25.76
CA GLU A 21 18.26 2.00 26.07
C GLU A 21 17.43 3.29 26.03
N LEU A 22 17.97 4.41 26.55
CA LEU A 22 17.31 5.70 26.50
C LEU A 22 17.32 6.28 25.08
N LEU A 23 18.43 6.11 24.36
CA LEU A 23 18.54 6.54 22.96
C LEU A 23 17.55 5.80 22.05
N LEU A 24 17.42 4.48 22.22
CA LEU A 24 16.43 3.65 21.53
C LEU A 24 15.00 4.02 21.92
N THR A 25 14.76 4.35 23.19
CA THR A 25 13.46 4.86 23.64
C THR A 25 13.12 6.16 22.94
N VAL A 26 14.04 7.13 22.87
CA VAL A 26 13.84 8.39 22.12
C VAL A 26 13.60 8.11 20.64
N ALA A 27 14.42 7.25 20.03
CA ALA A 27 14.29 6.87 18.63
C ALA A 27 12.93 6.22 18.32
N SER A 28 12.32 5.49 19.25
CA SER A 28 11.01 4.85 19.07
C SER A 28 9.85 5.84 18.85
N PHE A 29 10.01 7.09 19.27
CA PHE A 29 9.02 8.15 19.06
C PHE A 29 9.19 8.93 17.75
N THR A 30 10.24 8.61 16.98
CA THR A 30 10.56 9.33 15.74
C THR A 30 9.78 8.80 14.54
N SER A 31 9.56 9.65 13.54
CA SER A 31 9.07 9.20 12.23
C SER A 31 10.16 8.39 11.50
N PRO A 32 9.83 7.57 10.48
CA PRO A 32 10.83 6.85 9.69
C PRO A 32 11.93 7.77 9.12
N ARG A 33 11.56 8.98 8.67
CA ARG A 33 12.51 9.98 8.16
C ARG A 33 13.40 10.51 9.28
N ASP A 34 12.82 10.82 10.44
CA ASP A 34 13.55 11.36 11.57
C ASP A 34 14.45 10.31 12.20
N LEU A 35 14.08 9.03 12.15
CA LEU A 35 14.93 7.92 12.58
C LEU A 35 16.20 7.82 11.72
N LEU A 36 16.08 7.97 10.40
CA LEU A 36 17.23 8.02 9.50
C LEU A 36 18.12 9.24 9.81
N ASN A 37 17.51 10.40 10.02
CA ASN A 37 18.24 11.61 10.40
C ASN A 37 18.96 11.41 11.75
N PHE A 38 18.29 10.83 12.74
CA PHE A 38 18.81 10.52 14.06
C PHE A 38 20.07 9.65 13.97
N GLN A 39 20.02 8.57 13.18
CA GLN A 39 21.18 7.70 12.94
C GLN A 39 22.31 8.38 12.14
N SER A 40 22.04 9.48 11.44
CA SER A 40 23.06 10.22 10.67
C SER A 40 23.83 11.25 11.50
N VAL A 41 23.36 11.59 12.71
CA VAL A 41 23.97 12.65 13.53
C VAL A 41 25.35 12.26 14.07
N SER A 42 25.56 10.99 14.44
CA SER A 42 26.85 10.51 14.97
C SER A 42 27.06 9.03 14.68
N THR A 43 28.31 8.57 14.81
CA THR A 43 28.67 7.15 14.63
C THR A 43 28.02 6.25 15.68
N ASN A 44 27.96 6.70 16.94
CA ASN A 44 27.30 5.96 18.03
C ASN A 44 25.81 5.74 17.69
N LEU A 45 25.09 6.80 17.30
CA LEU A 45 23.67 6.68 16.96
C LEU A 45 23.42 5.80 15.72
N ARG A 46 24.36 5.76 14.78
CA ARG A 46 24.30 4.89 13.61
C ARG A 46 24.40 3.40 13.97
N GLU A 47 25.15 3.07 15.02
CA GLU A 47 25.44 1.69 15.44
C GLU A 47 24.35 1.10 16.34
N LEU A 48 23.36 1.91 16.77
CA LEU A 48 22.22 1.44 17.56
C LEU A 48 21.38 0.40 16.81
N GLU A 49 20.99 -0.67 17.52
CA GLU A 49 20.12 -1.74 17.02
C GLU A 49 18.66 -1.26 16.90
N THR A 50 18.34 -0.59 15.78
CA THR A 50 17.01 0.02 15.55
C THR A 50 16.01 -0.89 14.84
N ASP A 51 16.36 -2.14 14.51
CA ASP A 51 15.51 -3.08 13.76
C ASP A 51 14.13 -3.27 14.42
N LYS A 52 14.10 -3.39 15.76
CA LYS A 52 12.83 -3.49 16.53
C LYS A 52 11.95 -2.24 16.37
N ILE A 53 12.55 -1.06 16.25
CA ILE A 53 11.83 0.21 16.02
C ILE A 53 11.27 0.21 14.60
N TRP A 54 12.06 -0.18 13.60
CA TRP A 54 11.57 -0.34 12.22
C TRP A 54 10.42 -1.32 12.11
N ARG A 55 10.47 -2.45 12.82
CA ARG A 55 9.34 -3.40 12.89
C ARG A 55 8.08 -2.76 13.46
N GLN A 56 8.20 -1.94 14.52
CA GLN A 56 7.06 -1.21 15.09
C GLN A 56 6.50 -0.18 14.11
N LEU A 57 7.37 0.55 13.42
CA LEU A 57 6.99 1.50 12.36
C LEU A 57 6.25 0.78 11.21
N CYS A 58 6.74 -0.39 10.77
CA CYS A 58 6.07 -1.23 9.78
C CYS A 58 4.68 -1.65 10.27
N LYS A 59 4.58 -2.19 11.49
CA LYS A 59 3.30 -2.62 12.08
C LYS A 59 2.27 -1.48 12.09
N LYS A 60 2.69 -0.28 12.50
CA LYS A 60 1.82 0.91 12.54
C LYS A 60 1.46 1.40 11.14
N ARG A 61 2.43 1.49 10.23
CA ARG A 61 2.24 2.01 8.87
C ARG A 61 1.36 1.11 8.02
N TRP A 62 1.52 -0.20 8.16
CA TRP A 62 0.86 -1.21 7.34
C TRP A 62 -0.44 -1.75 7.94
N GLU A 63 -0.89 -1.20 9.06
CA GLU A 63 -2.13 -1.62 9.72
C GLU A 63 -3.34 -1.56 8.78
N ASN A 64 -3.38 -0.51 7.97
CA ASN A 64 -4.44 -0.25 6.99
C ASN A 64 -4.10 -0.76 5.59
N TRP A 65 -3.00 -1.50 5.42
CA TRP A 65 -2.56 -2.03 4.13
C TRP A 65 -2.76 -3.53 4.12
N PRO A 66 -3.89 -4.05 3.62
CA PRO A 66 -4.22 -5.48 3.71
C PRO A 66 -3.09 -6.38 3.22
N ARG A 67 -2.46 -6.01 2.09
CA ARG A 67 -1.31 -6.72 1.52
C ARG A 67 -0.09 -6.80 2.44
N TYR A 68 0.13 -5.77 3.24
CA TYR A 68 1.31 -5.60 4.09
C TYR A 68 1.04 -5.90 5.56
N LYS A 69 -0.21 -6.22 5.90
CA LYS A 69 -0.59 -6.54 7.27
C LYS A 69 0.22 -7.71 7.78
N LEU A 70 0.87 -7.53 8.93
CA LEU A 70 1.81 -8.50 9.52
C LEU A 70 1.09 -9.70 10.16
N THR A 71 0.44 -10.52 9.32
CA THR A 71 -0.06 -11.85 9.70
C THR A 71 1.07 -12.87 9.71
N SER A 72 0.89 -14.02 10.36
CA SER A 72 1.90 -15.09 10.36
C SER A 72 2.26 -15.53 8.94
N SER A 73 1.25 -15.78 8.10
CA SER A 73 1.43 -16.14 6.69
C SER A 73 2.18 -15.07 5.90
N ARG A 74 1.93 -13.78 6.20
CA ARG A 74 2.64 -12.68 5.54
C ARG A 74 4.10 -12.61 5.98
N LEU A 75 4.39 -12.82 7.26
CA LEU A 75 5.77 -12.87 7.76
C LEU A 75 6.56 -13.99 7.07
N GLU A 76 5.98 -15.19 6.97
CA GLU A 76 6.60 -16.32 6.25
C GLU A 76 6.85 -16.00 4.78
N TRP A 77 5.89 -15.36 4.11
CA TRP A 77 6.06 -14.89 2.73
C TRP A 77 7.18 -13.86 2.63
N MET A 78 7.23 -12.87 3.53
CA MET A 78 8.28 -11.85 3.54
C MET A 78 9.66 -12.47 3.73
N ASP A 79 9.79 -13.45 4.63
CA ASP A 79 11.06 -14.14 4.88
C ASP A 79 11.50 -15.01 3.69
N THR A 80 10.55 -15.46 2.86
CA THR A 80 10.83 -16.28 1.67
C THR A 80 11.18 -15.44 0.44
N TYR A 81 10.46 -14.33 0.23
CA TYR A 81 10.48 -13.60 -1.04
C TYR A 81 11.13 -12.21 -0.97
N LEU A 82 11.25 -11.60 0.22
CA LEU A 82 11.95 -10.32 0.33
C LEU A 82 13.46 -10.53 0.50
N PRO A 83 14.29 -9.79 -0.24
CA PRO A 83 15.73 -10.01 -0.27
C PRO A 83 16.47 -9.60 1.02
N SER A 84 15.80 -8.97 1.98
CA SER A 84 16.43 -8.46 3.20
C SER A 84 15.79 -9.01 4.47
N SER A 85 16.65 -9.36 5.43
CA SER A 85 16.26 -9.72 6.80
C SER A 85 15.97 -8.49 7.67
N ASP A 86 16.41 -7.29 7.28
CA ASP A 86 16.24 -6.06 8.07
C ASP A 86 14.87 -5.42 7.82
N TRP A 87 14.19 -5.02 8.90
CA TRP A 87 12.90 -4.33 8.85
C TRP A 87 12.98 -2.96 8.19
N LYS A 88 14.13 -2.28 8.23
CA LYS A 88 14.34 -1.00 7.53
C LYS A 88 14.21 -1.16 6.01
N ASP A 89 14.85 -2.18 5.45
CA ASP A 89 14.78 -2.45 4.02
C ASP A 89 13.37 -2.89 3.62
N ARG A 90 12.73 -3.72 4.45
CA ARG A 90 11.32 -4.12 4.25
C ARG A 90 10.39 -2.91 4.24
N TYR A 91 10.61 -1.94 5.14
CA TYR A 91 9.88 -0.67 5.17
C TYR A 91 10.00 0.08 3.83
N HIS A 92 11.23 0.34 3.39
CA HIS A 92 11.47 1.06 2.15
C HIS A 92 11.01 0.31 0.91
N TRP A 93 11.11 -1.02 0.90
CA TRP A 93 10.59 -1.86 -0.16
C TRP A 93 9.08 -1.72 -0.28
N ALA A 94 8.34 -1.80 0.84
CA ALA A 94 6.89 -1.65 0.83
C ALA A 94 6.45 -0.24 0.45
N GLU A 95 7.13 0.82 0.90
CA GLU A 95 6.83 2.19 0.48
C GLU A 95 7.09 2.40 -1.02
N LYS A 96 8.21 1.85 -1.53
CA LYS A 96 8.51 1.88 -2.97
C LYS A 96 7.44 1.13 -3.73
N ASP A 97 7.09 -0.08 -3.27
CA ASP A 97 6.02 -0.86 -3.88
C ASP A 97 4.75 -0.04 -3.90
N PHE A 98 4.21 0.40 -2.75
CA PHE A 98 3.01 1.22 -2.61
C PHE A 98 2.99 2.43 -3.55
N SER A 99 4.13 3.07 -3.77
CA SER A 99 4.23 4.25 -4.65
C SER A 99 4.08 3.94 -6.15
N ARG A 100 4.17 2.66 -6.56
CA ARG A 100 4.08 2.23 -7.95
C ARG A 100 2.72 2.55 -8.55
N THR A 101 2.75 2.89 -9.83
CA THR A 101 1.58 3.17 -10.67
C THR A 101 1.38 2.11 -11.75
N ARG A 102 2.23 1.08 -11.80
CA ARG A 102 2.19 0.03 -12.82
C ARG A 102 2.15 -1.35 -12.19
N ILE A 103 1.20 -2.15 -12.62
CA ILE A 103 1.08 -3.57 -12.27
C ILE A 103 1.77 -4.43 -13.33
N SER A 104 2.48 -5.46 -12.91
CA SER A 104 3.05 -6.45 -13.85
C SER A 104 2.01 -7.52 -14.21
N GLN A 105 2.27 -8.25 -15.30
CA GLN A 105 1.47 -9.39 -15.70
C GLN A 105 1.45 -10.49 -14.62
N GLU A 106 2.61 -10.79 -14.03
CA GLU A 106 2.75 -11.79 -12.96
C GLU A 106 1.89 -11.41 -11.73
N GLU A 107 1.97 -10.16 -11.28
CA GLU A 107 1.12 -9.69 -10.18
C GLU A 107 -0.37 -9.75 -10.53
N LEU A 108 -0.75 -9.39 -11.74
CA LEU A 108 -2.13 -9.45 -12.16
C LEU A 108 -2.71 -10.87 -12.01
N GLU A 109 -1.93 -11.89 -12.36
CA GLU A 109 -2.32 -13.30 -12.27
C GLU A 109 -2.22 -13.92 -10.87
N ASP A 110 -1.24 -13.49 -10.08
CA ASP A 110 -1.00 -14.00 -8.73
C ASP A 110 -1.96 -13.43 -7.69
N LEU A 111 -2.45 -12.22 -7.93
CA LEU A 111 -3.38 -11.56 -7.03
C LEU A 111 -4.79 -12.18 -7.10
N SER A 112 -5.48 -12.07 -5.98
CA SER A 112 -6.91 -12.36 -5.91
C SER A 112 -7.69 -11.07 -6.17
N TRP A 113 -8.82 -11.18 -6.85
CA TRP A 113 -9.59 -10.03 -7.31
C TRP A 113 -11.08 -10.17 -7.03
N HIS A 114 -11.72 -9.06 -6.70
CA HIS A 114 -13.18 -8.92 -6.66
C HIS A 114 -13.63 -7.96 -7.75
N LEU A 115 -14.73 -8.29 -8.42
CA LEU A 115 -15.37 -7.50 -9.46
C LEU A 115 -16.73 -7.01 -8.97
N ASN A 116 -16.86 -5.68 -8.94
CA ASN A 116 -18.04 -4.83 -8.78
C ASN A 116 -18.68 -4.42 -10.12
N PHE A 117 -20.00 -4.49 -10.34
CA PHE A 117 -20.64 -3.61 -11.33
C PHE A 117 -21.00 -2.27 -10.67
N THR A 118 -20.91 -1.16 -11.40
CA THR A 118 -21.41 0.13 -10.93
C THR A 118 -22.94 0.13 -10.89
N SER A 119 -23.55 1.02 -10.10
CA SER A 119 -25.01 1.10 -9.99
C SER A 119 -25.69 1.38 -11.35
N SER A 120 -25.04 2.15 -12.23
CA SER A 120 -25.51 2.41 -13.60
C SER A 120 -25.45 1.17 -14.51
N ALA A 121 -24.57 0.22 -14.21
CA ALA A 121 -24.43 -1.05 -14.93
C ALA A 121 -25.21 -2.22 -14.27
N GLY A 122 -26.11 -1.92 -13.33
CA GLY A 122 -26.91 -2.93 -12.63
C GLY A 122 -26.26 -3.54 -11.39
N GLY A 123 -25.17 -2.93 -10.90
CA GLY A 123 -24.58 -3.25 -9.60
C GLY A 123 -25.57 -3.02 -8.46
N ARG A 124 -25.60 -3.95 -7.51
CA ARG A 124 -26.45 -3.93 -6.29
C ARG A 124 -25.59 -4.01 -5.03
N GLY A 125 -24.44 -3.36 -5.07
CA GLY A 125 -23.51 -3.38 -3.96
C GLY A 125 -22.95 -4.77 -3.69
N GLU A 126 -23.02 -5.26 -2.45
CA GLU A 126 -22.41 -6.52 -2.03
C GLU A 126 -23.03 -7.72 -2.76
N ASP A 127 -24.30 -7.62 -3.14
CA ASP A 127 -25.06 -8.67 -3.82
C ASP A 127 -24.54 -8.98 -5.23
N THR A 128 -23.78 -8.07 -5.83
CA THR A 128 -23.19 -8.23 -7.17
C THR A 128 -21.67 -8.39 -7.15
N VAL A 129 -21.04 -8.38 -5.97
CA VAL A 129 -19.62 -8.65 -5.83
C VAL A 129 -19.33 -10.09 -6.21
N SER A 130 -18.48 -10.26 -7.22
CA SER A 130 -18.06 -11.57 -7.71
C SER A 130 -16.56 -11.72 -7.58
N TRP A 131 -16.11 -12.90 -7.19
CA TRP A 131 -14.69 -13.25 -7.31
C TRP A 131 -14.30 -13.32 -8.78
N CYS A 132 -13.11 -12.86 -9.11
CA CYS A 132 -12.55 -13.06 -10.44
C CYS A 132 -11.05 -13.36 -10.36
N LYS A 133 -10.49 -13.85 -11.46
CA LYS A 133 -9.08 -14.15 -11.57
C LYS A 133 -8.58 -13.85 -12.96
N PHE A 134 -7.44 -13.17 -13.06
CA PHE A 134 -6.67 -13.10 -14.28
C PHE A 134 -5.79 -14.35 -14.39
N HIS A 135 -5.78 -14.98 -15.55
CA HIS A 135 -4.92 -16.13 -15.81
C HIS A 135 -4.55 -16.19 -17.28
N ARG A 136 -3.24 -16.19 -17.56
CA ARG A 136 -2.71 -16.00 -18.91
C ARG A 136 -3.35 -14.73 -19.49
N ASP A 137 -4.04 -14.87 -20.62
CA ASP A 137 -4.68 -13.76 -21.32
C ASP A 137 -6.19 -13.66 -21.08
N PHE A 138 -6.73 -14.29 -20.02
CA PHE A 138 -8.17 -14.30 -19.72
C PHE A 138 -8.51 -13.80 -18.31
N LEU A 139 -9.55 -12.98 -18.22
CA LEU A 139 -10.28 -12.69 -17.00
C LEU A 139 -11.38 -13.74 -16.84
N LEU A 140 -11.32 -14.47 -15.74
CA LEU A 140 -12.26 -15.53 -15.37
C LEU A 140 -13.23 -14.98 -14.33
N VAL A 141 -14.50 -14.88 -14.69
CA VAL A 141 -15.60 -14.48 -13.80
C VAL A 141 -16.61 -15.63 -13.72
N PRO A 142 -17.08 -16.04 -12.52
CA PRO A 142 -18.06 -17.10 -12.36
C PRO A 142 -19.30 -16.88 -13.22
N ASN A 143 -19.73 -17.90 -13.95
CA ASN A 143 -20.88 -17.89 -14.87
C ASN A 143 -20.72 -17.05 -16.14
N PHE A 144 -19.53 -16.52 -16.42
CA PHE A 144 -19.21 -15.87 -17.70
C PHE A 144 -18.23 -16.72 -18.51
N MET A 145 -18.26 -16.53 -19.83
CA MET A 145 -17.21 -17.05 -20.70
C MET A 145 -15.88 -16.37 -20.35
N PRO A 146 -14.73 -17.06 -20.48
CA PRO A 146 -13.42 -16.43 -20.31
C PRO A 146 -13.30 -15.18 -21.19
N LEU A 147 -12.96 -14.05 -20.57
CA LEU A 147 -12.88 -12.75 -21.24
C LEU A 147 -11.42 -12.47 -21.60
N PRO A 148 -11.04 -12.46 -22.89
CA PRO A 148 -9.68 -12.12 -23.26
C PRO A 148 -9.33 -10.71 -22.80
N TYR A 149 -8.12 -10.52 -22.27
CA TYR A 149 -7.62 -9.22 -21.86
C TYR A 149 -6.18 -8.97 -22.34
N GLN A 150 -5.78 -7.70 -22.34
CA GLN A 150 -4.40 -7.29 -22.57
C GLN A 150 -4.06 -6.03 -21.77
N ILE A 151 -2.91 -6.04 -21.09
CA ILE A 151 -2.33 -4.82 -20.51
C ILE A 151 -1.73 -3.97 -21.63
N LYS A 152 -2.05 -2.68 -21.66
CA LYS A 152 -1.54 -1.72 -22.63
C LYS A 152 -0.86 -0.55 -21.91
N GLU A 153 0.25 -0.10 -22.49
CA GLU A 153 1.09 0.98 -21.95
C GLU A 153 0.90 2.32 -22.67
N GLU A 154 -0.01 2.36 -23.64
CA GLU A 154 -0.29 3.53 -24.46
C GLU A 154 -1.32 4.45 -23.79
N ASN A 155 -1.47 5.67 -24.28
CA ASN A 155 -2.54 6.56 -23.81
C ASN A 155 -3.92 5.89 -23.98
N CYS A 156 -4.75 5.87 -22.92
CA CYS A 156 -6.11 5.34 -22.99
C CYS A 156 -6.87 6.06 -24.14
N PRO A 157 -7.41 5.33 -25.13
CA PRO A 157 -8.03 5.92 -26.32
C PRO A 157 -9.35 6.62 -26.02
N SER A 158 -9.99 6.27 -24.90
CA SER A 158 -11.12 6.99 -24.36
C SER A 158 -10.63 7.99 -23.31
N PRO A 159 -11.28 9.15 -23.10
CA PRO A 159 -11.21 9.80 -21.81
C PRO A 159 -11.87 8.85 -20.82
N CYS A 160 -11.10 7.84 -20.38
CA CYS A 160 -11.37 6.98 -19.24
C CYS A 160 -11.97 7.91 -18.18
N ALA A 161 -13.30 7.85 -17.99
CA ALA A 161 -14.06 8.91 -17.34
C ALA A 161 -13.35 9.24 -16.03
N ARG A 162 -13.08 10.53 -15.79
CA ARG A 162 -12.53 10.99 -14.51
C ARG A 162 -13.59 10.65 -13.46
N PHE A 163 -13.53 9.44 -12.92
CA PHE A 163 -14.42 8.97 -11.88
C PHE A 163 -14.08 9.76 -10.62
N GLY A 164 -14.73 10.92 -10.50
CA GLY A 164 -14.62 11.85 -9.40
C GLY A 164 -13.25 12.52 -9.29
N ASP A 165 -13.26 13.79 -8.91
CA ASP A 165 -12.10 14.43 -8.27
C ASP A 165 -11.85 13.83 -6.88
N SER A 166 -11.91 12.50 -6.74
CA SER A 166 -11.55 11.84 -5.49
C SER A 166 -10.02 11.87 -5.39
N GLU A 167 -9.50 12.66 -4.45
CA GLU A 167 -8.08 12.75 -4.09
C GLU A 167 -7.47 11.38 -3.70
N LEU A 168 -8.28 10.32 -3.69
CA LEU A 168 -7.95 8.99 -3.19
C LEU A 168 -7.37 8.02 -4.24
N VAL A 169 -7.21 8.44 -5.50
CA VAL A 169 -6.67 7.57 -6.55
C VAL A 169 -5.44 8.19 -7.21
N LYS A 170 -4.29 7.51 -7.09
CA LYS A 170 -3.09 7.86 -7.86
C LYS A 170 -3.22 7.26 -9.26
N GLN A 171 -3.74 8.03 -10.21
CA GLN A 171 -3.91 7.57 -11.59
C GLN A 171 -2.56 7.30 -12.26
N SER A 172 -2.43 6.12 -12.88
CA SER A 172 -1.37 5.85 -13.85
C SER A 172 -1.78 6.45 -15.17
N LYS A 173 -1.05 7.46 -15.66
CA LYS A 173 -1.29 8.00 -17.01
C LYS A 173 -0.87 7.01 -18.11
N GLU A 174 -0.24 5.89 -17.76
CA GLU A 174 0.59 5.09 -18.66
C GLU A 174 0.24 3.60 -18.65
N GLN A 175 -0.88 3.19 -18.02
CA GLN A 175 -1.29 1.79 -18.05
C GLN A 175 -2.81 1.62 -17.96
N TRP A 176 -3.36 0.80 -18.85
CA TRP A 176 -4.75 0.39 -18.86
C TRP A 176 -4.89 -1.06 -19.31
N ILE A 177 -6.06 -1.64 -19.10
CA ILE A 177 -6.35 -3.01 -19.51
C ILE A 177 -7.54 -3.02 -20.46
N ASP A 178 -7.33 -3.65 -21.60
CA ASP A 178 -8.36 -3.92 -22.60
C ASP A 178 -8.99 -5.26 -22.24
N ILE A 179 -10.28 -5.30 -21.95
CA ILE A 179 -11.02 -6.54 -21.64
C ILE A 179 -12.11 -6.64 -22.70
N SER A 180 -12.14 -7.77 -23.40
CA SER A 180 -13.05 -7.98 -24.54
C SER A 180 -14.51 -7.73 -24.16
N ASN A 181 -15.21 -6.97 -25.00
CA ASN A 181 -16.61 -6.54 -24.81
C ASN A 181 -16.86 -5.54 -23.67
N PHE A 182 -15.79 -4.96 -23.10
CA PHE A 182 -15.89 -3.87 -22.13
C PHE A 182 -15.17 -2.63 -22.66
N LEU A 183 -15.46 -1.49 -22.04
CA LEU A 183 -14.69 -0.27 -22.26
C LEU A 183 -13.29 -0.41 -21.64
N PRO A 184 -12.29 0.34 -22.14
CA PRO A 184 -10.96 0.39 -21.54
C PRO A 184 -11.01 0.64 -20.02
N HIS A 185 -10.25 -0.13 -19.23
CA HIS A 185 -10.19 0.06 -17.78
C HIS A 185 -8.87 0.70 -17.37
N ASN A 186 -8.95 1.72 -16.52
CA ASN A 186 -7.80 2.37 -15.93
C ASN A 186 -7.21 1.48 -14.82
N ILE A 187 -5.89 1.35 -14.79
CA ILE A 187 -5.18 0.72 -13.68
C ILE A 187 -4.66 1.80 -12.75
N SER A 188 -5.05 1.71 -11.48
CA SER A 188 -4.67 2.68 -10.47
C SER A 188 -4.44 2.00 -9.12
N ARG A 189 -3.96 2.79 -8.16
CA ARG A 189 -3.76 2.33 -6.79
C ARG A 189 -4.53 3.19 -5.81
N SER A 190 -5.19 2.52 -4.87
CA SER A 190 -5.81 3.15 -3.71
C SER A 190 -4.75 3.87 -2.89
N THR A 191 -4.96 5.16 -2.59
CA THR A 191 -4.05 5.92 -1.72
C THR A 191 -4.24 5.60 -0.24
N VAL A 192 -5.35 4.92 0.12
CA VAL A 192 -5.68 4.57 1.50
C VAL A 192 -4.99 3.27 1.90
N ASP A 193 -5.23 2.21 1.16
CA ASP A 193 -4.84 0.85 1.52
C ASP A 193 -3.83 0.19 0.56
N GLY A 194 -3.55 0.83 -0.57
CA GLY A 194 -2.53 0.37 -1.52
C GLY A 194 -2.96 -0.80 -2.39
N GLU A 195 -4.24 -1.17 -2.39
CA GLU A 195 -4.74 -2.17 -3.32
C GLU A 195 -4.81 -1.62 -4.76
N TRP A 196 -4.63 -2.53 -5.72
CA TRP A 196 -4.78 -2.24 -7.14
C TRP A 196 -6.26 -2.16 -7.49
N ILE A 197 -6.61 -1.15 -8.27
CA ILE A 197 -7.96 -0.90 -8.76
C ILE A 197 -7.90 -0.85 -10.29
N ILE A 198 -8.74 -1.66 -10.91
CA ILE A 198 -8.95 -1.71 -12.36
C ILE A 198 -10.39 -1.30 -12.60
N SER A 199 -10.65 -0.14 -13.19
CA SER A 199 -12.01 0.35 -13.32
C SER A 199 -12.31 1.11 -14.61
N ASN A 200 -13.58 1.07 -15.00
CA ASN A 200 -14.19 1.96 -15.98
C ASN A 200 -15.56 2.44 -15.45
N GLU A 201 -16.41 2.96 -16.32
CA GLU A 201 -17.73 3.47 -15.91
C GLU A 201 -18.76 2.42 -15.50
N ASN A 202 -18.53 1.16 -15.84
CA ASN A 202 -19.48 0.07 -15.64
C ASN A 202 -18.98 -0.98 -14.64
N VAL A 203 -17.66 -1.12 -14.49
CA VAL A 203 -17.02 -2.19 -13.73
C VAL A 203 -15.85 -1.66 -12.92
N THR A 204 -15.75 -2.13 -11.68
CA THR A 204 -14.60 -1.91 -10.79
C THR A 204 -14.08 -3.26 -10.33
N ILE A 205 -12.79 -3.51 -10.50
CA ILE A 205 -12.11 -4.72 -10.06
C ILE A 205 -11.02 -4.31 -9.06
N VAL A 206 -11.00 -4.90 -7.88
CA VAL A 206 -10.09 -4.52 -6.77
C VAL A 206 -9.28 -5.73 -6.35
N SER A 207 -7.97 -5.56 -6.19
CA SER A 207 -7.11 -6.62 -5.65
C SER A 207 -7.36 -6.81 -4.17
N ILE A 208 -7.16 -8.04 -3.70
CA ILE A 208 -7.31 -8.38 -2.29
C ILE A 208 -6.10 -9.15 -1.79
N ALA A 209 -5.78 -8.97 -0.52
CA ALA A 209 -4.60 -9.57 0.10
C ALA A 209 -4.70 -11.08 0.34
N GLU A 210 -5.89 -11.59 0.69
CA GLU A 210 -6.11 -13.01 1.02
C GLU A 210 -7.51 -13.48 0.62
N LYS A 211 -7.63 -14.75 0.22
CA LYS A 211 -8.92 -15.41 -0.05
C LYS A 211 -9.72 -15.50 1.26
N GLY A 212 -10.63 -14.56 1.48
CA GLY A 212 -11.55 -14.54 2.64
C GLY A 212 -11.57 -13.24 3.44
N GLY A 213 -10.73 -12.26 3.12
CA GLY A 213 -10.77 -10.93 3.76
C GLY A 213 -11.90 -10.07 3.17
N SER A 214 -13.09 -10.07 3.77
CA SER A 214 -14.28 -9.46 3.14
C SER A 214 -14.53 -7.98 3.47
N SER A 215 -13.94 -7.39 4.51
CA SER A 215 -14.51 -6.13 5.02
C SER A 215 -14.05 -4.85 4.32
N HIS A 216 -12.83 -4.76 3.79
CA HIS A 216 -12.29 -3.50 3.25
C HIS A 216 -12.45 -3.37 1.74
N SER A 217 -12.19 -4.43 0.98
CA SER A 217 -12.37 -4.43 -0.48
C SER A 217 -13.83 -4.17 -0.87
N CYS A 218 -14.79 -4.63 -0.05
CA CYS A 218 -16.20 -4.26 -0.22
C CYS A 218 -16.40 -2.75 -0.12
N ARG A 219 -15.80 -2.02 0.83
CA ARG A 219 -16.00 -0.56 0.93
C ARG A 219 -15.61 0.18 -0.36
N ILE A 220 -14.45 -0.15 -0.93
CA ILE A 220 -14.00 0.42 -2.22
C ILE A 220 -14.99 0.08 -3.33
N LEU A 221 -15.47 -1.16 -3.39
CA LEU A 221 -16.41 -1.62 -4.42
C LEU A 221 -17.82 -1.03 -4.30
N LEU A 222 -18.23 -0.62 -3.11
CA LEU A 222 -19.57 -0.12 -2.83
C LEU A 222 -19.70 1.39 -3.01
N GLY A 223 -18.58 2.12 -3.13
CA GLY A 223 -18.58 3.58 -3.07
C GLY A 223 -19.12 4.12 -1.74
N ASN A 224 -19.19 3.26 -0.72
CA ASN A 224 -19.58 3.62 0.64
C ASN A 224 -18.30 3.96 1.40
N GLU A 225 -18.00 5.25 1.42
CA GLU A 225 -17.04 5.87 2.36
C GLU A 225 -17.74 6.19 3.68
#